data_AF-A0A0G2HER0-F1
#
_entry.id   AF-A0A0G2HER0-F1
#
_cell.length_a   1.000
_cell.length_b   1.000
_cell.length_c   1.000
_cell.angle_alpha   90.00
_cell.angle_beta   90.00
_cell.angle_gamma   90.00
#
_symmetry.space_group_name_H-M   'P 1'
#
loop_
_entity.id
_entity.type
_entity.pdbx_description
1 polymer ?
#
loop_
_entity_poly.entity_id
_entity_poly.type
_entity_poly.pdbx_seq_one_letter_code
_entity_poly.pdbx_strand_id
1 'polypeptide(L)'
;MHRAALFKQSRAILTLQRHFNTTAFRMSNPGNVIGGHKANINNPNTSDEAKQHSRQVIDEKMEGGDVPQAADQNKNPGNVAGGLKATVNNPNVSDEAKQSAKERLTEY
;
A
#
# COMPACT_ATOMS: atom_id res chain seq x y z
N MET A 1 -28.74 -13.68 -57.08
CA MET A 1 -29.24 -13.94 -55.72
C MET A 1 -28.84 -12.78 -54.81
N HIS A 2 -29.72 -11.80 -54.64
CA HIS A 2 -29.59 -10.69 -53.70
C HIS A 2 -30.16 -11.12 -52.34
N ARG A 3 -29.42 -10.91 -51.23
CA ARG A 3 -29.86 -10.66 -49.82
C ARG A 3 -28.98 -11.35 -48.78
N ALA A 4 -28.39 -10.55 -47.88
CA ALA A 4 -28.33 -10.77 -46.43
C ALA A 4 -27.55 -9.59 -45.81
N ALA A 5 -28.24 -8.54 -45.34
CA ALA A 5 -28.60 -8.38 -43.92
C ALA A 5 -27.35 -8.22 -43.03
N LEU A 6 -26.80 -7.02 -42.88
CA LEU A 6 -27.14 -6.09 -41.79
C LEU A 6 -27.20 -6.80 -40.43
N PHE A 7 -26.03 -7.00 -39.83
CA PHE A 7 -25.93 -7.15 -38.37
C PHE A 7 -24.83 -6.23 -37.86
N LYS A 8 -25.14 -4.93 -37.86
CA LYS A 8 -24.51 -3.98 -36.93
C LYS A 8 -24.93 -4.42 -35.52
N GLN A 9 -24.19 -5.36 -34.94
CA GLN A 9 -24.37 -5.68 -33.53
C GLN A 9 -23.86 -4.46 -32.75
N SER A 10 -24.83 -3.77 -32.16
CA SER A 10 -24.72 -2.49 -31.48
C SER A 10 -23.57 -2.44 -30.48
N ARG A 11 -22.59 -1.56 -30.74
CA ARG A 11 -21.61 -1.10 -29.73
C ARG A 11 -22.24 -0.43 -28.50
N ALA A 12 -23.56 -0.28 -28.46
CA ALA A 12 -24.31 0.29 -27.34
C ALA A 12 -24.60 -0.72 -26.20
N ILE A 13 -24.53 -2.03 -26.43
CA ILE A 13 -24.85 -3.03 -25.39
C ILE A 13 -23.62 -3.37 -24.54
N LEU A 14 -22.40 -3.11 -25.02
CA LEU A 14 -21.16 -3.40 -24.28
C LEU A 14 -20.77 -2.32 -23.26
N THR A 15 -21.54 -1.24 -23.13
CA THR A 15 -21.23 -0.14 -22.19
C THR A 15 -21.93 -0.28 -20.83
N LEU A 16 -22.89 -1.20 -20.70
CA LEU A 16 -23.69 -1.34 -19.47
C LEU A 16 -23.22 -2.43 -18.50
N GLN A 17 -22.15 -3.18 -18.84
CA GLN A 17 -21.53 -4.19 -17.95
C GLN A 17 -20.16 -3.73 -17.40
N ARG A 18 -20.01 -2.43 -17.08
CA ARG A 18 -18.76 -1.89 -16.50
C ARG A 18 -18.93 -1.03 -15.25
N HIS A 19 -20.10 -1.08 -14.62
CA HIS A 19 -20.39 -0.28 -13.41
C HIS A 19 -20.87 -1.12 -12.21
N PHE A 20 -20.55 -2.42 -12.19
CA PHE A 20 -20.95 -3.34 -11.10
C PHE A 20 -19.77 -3.92 -10.31
N ASN A 21 -18.65 -3.21 -10.20
CA ASN A 21 -17.51 -3.69 -9.41
C ASN A 21 -16.83 -2.61 -8.54
N THR A 22 -17.55 -1.54 -8.18
CA THR A 22 -17.00 -0.43 -7.36
C THR A 22 -17.52 -0.42 -5.93
N THR A 23 -17.78 -1.59 -5.36
CA THR A 23 -17.96 -1.79 -3.92
C THR A 23 -17.28 -3.09 -3.52
N ALA A 24 -16.02 -3.26 -3.93
CA ALA A 24 -15.12 -4.21 -3.29
C ALA A 24 -14.98 -3.76 -1.82
N PHE A 25 -15.78 -4.39 -0.97
CA PHE A 25 -15.60 -4.62 0.46
C PHE A 25 -14.19 -4.19 0.89
N ARG A 26 -14.07 -2.98 1.46
CA ARG A 26 -12.84 -2.49 2.08
C ARG A 26 -12.57 -3.39 3.29
N MET A 27 -11.96 -4.54 3.08
CA MET A 27 -11.22 -5.21 4.14
C MET A 27 -10.16 -4.20 4.58
N SER A 28 -10.35 -3.64 5.77
CA SER A 28 -9.33 -2.81 6.40
C SER A 28 -8.05 -3.62 6.40
N ASN A 29 -7.08 -3.19 5.59
CA ASN A 29 -5.78 -3.83 5.55
C ASN A 29 -5.25 -3.85 6.99
N PRO A 30 -4.83 -5.00 7.54
CA PRO A 30 -4.42 -5.08 8.95
C PRO A 30 -3.33 -4.06 9.31
N GLY A 31 -2.47 -3.68 8.36
CA GLY A 31 -1.53 -2.57 8.50
C GLY A 31 -2.19 -1.19 8.74
N ASN A 32 -3.36 -0.92 8.15
CA ASN A 32 -4.12 0.32 8.38
C ASN A 32 -4.72 0.36 9.79
N VAL A 33 -5.18 -0.80 10.29
CA VAL A 33 -5.74 -0.92 11.66
C VAL A 33 -4.66 -0.64 12.69
N ILE A 34 -3.49 -1.26 12.52
CA ILE A 34 -2.33 -1.04 13.39
C ILE A 34 -1.83 0.40 13.31
N GLY A 35 -1.81 0.98 12.10
CA GLY A 35 -1.51 2.41 11.91
C GLY A 35 -2.45 3.32 12.71
N GLY A 36 -3.75 3.01 12.72
CA GLY A 36 -4.76 3.73 13.50
C GLY A 36 -4.51 3.67 15.01
N HIS A 37 -4.24 2.47 15.55
CA HIS A 37 -3.93 2.31 16.98
C HIS A 37 -2.61 3.00 17.36
N LYS A 38 -1.60 2.99 16.49
CA LYS A 38 -0.34 3.74 16.69
C LYS A 38 -0.58 5.25 16.72
N ALA A 39 -1.45 5.77 15.86
CA ALA A 39 -1.84 7.18 15.90
C ALA A 39 -2.58 7.52 17.21
N ASN A 40 -3.47 6.65 17.66
CA ASN A 40 -4.21 6.84 18.91
C ASN A 40 -3.30 6.94 20.14
N ILE A 41 -2.21 6.15 20.20
CA ILE A 41 -1.22 6.19 21.29
C ILE A 41 -0.50 7.53 21.39
N ASN A 42 -0.20 8.17 20.25
CA ASN A 42 0.51 9.45 20.20
C ASN A 42 -0.41 10.68 20.29
N ASN A 43 -1.73 10.47 20.26
CA ASN A 43 -2.68 11.57 20.35
C ASN A 43 -2.71 12.13 21.79
N PRO A 44 -2.34 13.40 22.02
CA PRO A 44 -2.38 13.98 23.36
C PRO A 44 -3.82 14.14 23.90
N ASN A 45 -4.82 14.12 23.01
CA ASN A 45 -6.23 14.31 23.36
C ASN A 45 -6.98 12.98 23.66
N THR A 46 -6.28 11.85 23.75
CA THR A 46 -6.88 10.55 24.06
C THR A 46 -6.56 10.15 25.50
N SER A 47 -7.50 9.43 26.12
CA SER A 47 -7.33 8.96 27.51
C SER A 47 -6.28 7.86 27.60
N ASP A 48 -5.72 7.69 28.80
CA ASP A 48 -4.68 6.69 29.03
C ASP A 48 -5.22 5.26 28.89
N GLU A 49 -6.48 5.01 29.25
CA GLU A 49 -7.15 3.73 29.04
C GLU A 49 -7.25 3.39 27.54
N ALA A 50 -7.61 4.38 26.70
CA ALA A 50 -7.71 4.19 25.26
C ALA A 50 -6.34 3.90 24.62
N LYS A 51 -5.27 4.53 25.13
CA LYS A 51 -3.89 4.26 24.70
C LYS A 51 -3.44 2.88 25.14
N GLN A 52 -3.75 2.46 26.37
CA GLN A 52 -3.41 1.13 26.87
C GLN A 52 -4.12 0.04 26.06
N HIS A 53 -5.42 0.21 25.79
CA HIS A 53 -6.16 -0.72 24.94
C HIS A 53 -5.56 -0.81 23.53
N SER A 54 -5.16 0.34 22.96
CA SER A 54 -4.50 0.37 21.65
C SER A 54 -3.16 -0.36 21.64
N ARG A 55 -2.39 -0.33 22.73
CA ARG A 55 -1.15 -1.12 22.86
C ARG A 55 -1.44 -2.61 22.89
N GLN A 56 -2.40 -3.05 23.70
CA GLN A 56 -2.80 -4.46 23.81
C GLN A 56 -3.26 -5.01 22.46
N VAL A 57 -4.09 -4.27 21.72
CA VAL A 57 -4.56 -4.69 20.39
C VAL A 57 -3.40 -4.78 19.40
N ILE A 58 -2.41 -3.87 19.46
CA ILE A 58 -1.22 -3.95 18.61
C ILE A 58 -0.41 -5.20 18.96
N ASP A 59 -0.16 -5.46 20.23
CA ASP A 59 0.63 -6.61 20.69
C ASP A 59 -0.03 -7.93 20.30
N GLU A 60 -1.34 -8.07 20.52
CA GLU A 60 -2.13 -9.25 20.09
C GLU A 60 -2.07 -9.44 18.57
N LYS A 61 -2.19 -8.36 17.79
CA LYS A 61 -2.10 -8.41 16.32
C LYS A 61 -0.69 -8.72 15.83
N MET A 62 0.34 -8.35 16.60
CA MET A 62 1.74 -8.63 16.30
C MET A 62 2.17 -10.05 16.66
N GLU A 63 1.70 -10.58 17.79
CA GLU A 63 1.95 -11.96 18.24
C GLU A 63 1.18 -12.99 17.40
N GLY A 64 -0.01 -12.64 16.90
CA GLY A 64 -0.84 -13.51 16.06
C GLY A 64 -0.26 -13.87 14.68
N GLY A 65 0.98 -13.49 14.36
CA GLY A 65 1.67 -13.83 13.10
C GLY A 65 1.11 -13.18 11.82
N ASP A 66 -0.11 -12.63 11.88
CA ASP A 66 -0.87 -12.03 10.77
C ASP A 66 -0.83 -10.49 10.79
N VAL A 67 0.25 -9.94 11.33
CA VAL A 67 0.71 -8.64 10.86
C VAL A 67 1.34 -8.85 9.50
N PRO A 68 0.80 -8.30 8.39
CA PRO A 68 1.69 -7.84 7.36
C PRO A 68 2.49 -6.73 8.02
N GLN A 69 3.59 -7.13 8.66
CA GLN A 69 4.70 -6.25 8.85
C GLN A 69 4.88 -5.67 7.45
N ALA A 70 4.73 -4.36 7.30
CA ALA A 70 5.11 -3.68 6.06
C ALA A 70 6.64 -3.78 5.82
N ALA A 71 7.30 -4.76 6.47
CA ALA A 71 8.60 -5.28 6.19
C ALA A 71 8.49 -6.33 5.05
N ASP A 72 8.86 -5.83 3.87
CA ASP A 72 9.78 -6.50 2.97
C ASP A 72 9.33 -7.63 2.06
N GLN A 73 8.22 -8.33 2.28
CA GLN A 73 7.99 -9.53 1.46
C GLN A 73 7.46 -9.28 0.03
N ASN A 74 7.15 -8.03 -0.33
CA ASN A 74 6.71 -7.70 -1.70
C ASN A 74 7.13 -6.29 -2.14
N LYS A 75 8.30 -5.81 -1.71
CA LYS A 75 8.88 -4.62 -2.33
C LYS A 75 9.50 -5.07 -3.64
N ASN A 76 8.93 -4.62 -4.76
CA ASN A 76 9.56 -4.84 -6.07
C ASN A 76 11.02 -4.34 -6.00
N PRO A 77 12.04 -5.19 -6.26
CA PRO A 77 13.44 -4.78 -6.22
C PRO A 77 13.72 -3.51 -7.02
N GLY A 78 13.02 -3.31 -8.14
CA GLY A 78 13.10 -2.09 -8.95
C GLY A 78 12.62 -0.82 -8.22
N ASN A 79 11.63 -0.92 -7.34
CA ASN A 79 11.17 0.21 -6.52
C ASN A 79 12.20 0.56 -5.43
N VAL A 80 12.87 -0.45 -4.86
CA VAL A 80 13.92 -0.23 -3.86
C VAL A 80 15.14 0.42 -4.51
N ALA A 81 15.63 -0.15 -5.62
CA ALA A 81 16.72 0.43 -6.40
C ALA A 81 16.38 1.85 -6.90
N GLY A 82 15.13 2.08 -7.34
CA GLY A 82 14.65 3.40 -7.74
C GLY A 82 14.69 4.42 -6.59
N GLY A 83 14.24 4.03 -5.40
CA GLY A 83 14.32 4.86 -4.20
C GLY A 83 15.76 5.18 -3.78
N LEU A 84 16.64 4.19 -3.79
CA LEU A 84 18.07 4.39 -3.51
C LEU A 84 18.72 5.34 -4.52
N LYS A 85 18.41 5.18 -5.82
CA LYS A 85 18.89 6.10 -6.87
C LYS A 85 18.37 7.52 -6.68
N ALA A 86 17.14 7.69 -6.22
CA ALA A 86 16.59 9.01 -5.90
C ALA A 86 17.36 9.66 -4.75
N THR A 87 17.66 8.90 -3.69
CA THR A 87 18.49 9.37 -2.55
C THR A 87 19.86 9.85 -3.01
N VAL A 88 20.53 9.11 -3.90
CA VAL A 88 21.86 9.47 -4.42
C VAL A 88 21.86 10.80 -5.19
N ASN A 89 20.80 11.09 -5.94
CA ASN A 89 20.70 12.29 -6.78
C ASN A 89 20.08 13.50 -6.07
N ASN A 90 19.54 13.33 -4.87
CA ASN A 90 18.85 14.40 -4.17
C ASN A 90 19.86 15.38 -3.52
N PRO A 91 19.88 16.68 -3.93
CA PRO A 91 20.80 17.65 -3.35
C PRO A 91 20.52 17.95 -1.88
N ASN A 92 19.31 17.67 -1.38
CA ASN A 92 18.90 17.90 0.01
C ASN A 92 19.21 16.73 0.96
N VAL A 93 19.88 15.68 0.46
CA VAL A 93 20.29 14.52 1.25
C VAL A 93 21.77 14.68 1.62
N SER A 94 22.14 14.26 2.84
CA SER A 94 23.52 14.30 3.32
C SER A 94 24.42 13.36 2.52
N ASP A 95 25.72 13.63 2.52
CA ASP A 95 26.67 12.84 1.74
C ASP A 95 26.84 11.42 2.31
N GLU A 96 26.72 11.24 3.63
CA GLU A 96 26.70 9.94 4.28
C GLU A 96 25.50 9.09 3.84
N ALA A 97 24.31 9.71 3.78
CA ALA A 97 23.09 9.03 3.34
C ALA A 97 23.16 8.67 1.84
N LYS A 98 23.78 9.52 1.00
CA LYS A 98 24.04 9.19 -0.41
C LYS A 98 25.03 8.04 -0.54
N GLN A 99 26.09 8.02 0.26
CA GLN A 99 27.12 6.97 0.20
C GLN A 99 26.54 5.61 0.61
N SER A 100 25.81 5.55 1.72
CA SER A 100 25.08 4.34 2.12
C SER A 100 24.09 3.88 1.05
N ALA A 101 23.37 4.81 0.40
CA ALA A 101 22.46 4.45 -0.68
C ALA A 101 23.18 3.89 -1.92
N LYS A 102 24.39 4.37 -2.25
CA LYS A 102 25.23 3.82 -3.33
C LYS A 102 25.69 2.42 -3.02
N GLU A 103 26.21 2.18 -1.82
CA GLU A 103 26.68 0.85 -1.38
C GLU A 103 25.55 -0.17 -1.49
N ARG A 104 24.37 0.16 -0.97
CA ARG A 104 23.20 -0.70 -1.07
C ARG A 104 22.69 -0.90 -2.50
N LEU A 105 22.92 0.07 -3.40
CA LEU A 105 22.57 -0.07 -4.81
C LEU A 105 23.46 -1.11 -5.52
N THR A 106 24.69 -1.33 -5.04
CA THR A 106 25.59 -2.35 -5.64
C THR A 106 25.19 -3.78 -5.31
N GLU A 107 24.34 -3.97 -4.29
CA GLU A 107 23.84 -5.28 -3.87
C GLU A 107 22.60 -5.75 -4.67
N TYR A 108 22.08 -4.91 -5.58
CA TYR A 108 20.93 -5.19 -6.47
C TYR A 108 21.37 -5.42 -7.91
#